data_AF-A0A7Y8HBW9-F1
#
_entry.id   AF-A0A7Y8HBW9-F1
#
_cell.length_a   1.000
_cell.length_b   1.000
_cell.length_c   1.000
_cell.angle_alpha   90.00
_cell.angle_beta   90.00
_cell.angle_gamma   90.00
#
_symmetry.space_group_name_H-M   'P 1'
#
loop_
_entity.id
_entity.type
_entity.pdbx_description
1 polymer ?
#
loop_
_entity_poly.entity_id
_entity_poly.type
_entity_poly.pdbx_seq_one_letter_code
_entity_poly.pdbx_strand_id
1 'polypeptide(L)'
;RVTFHDSCNPSRAMGLFEEPRYVIKNVCNHFYEMPEETIREKTFCCGGGAGLGTDENMEMRLRGGLPRAMAVTHVREKHGVNRLACICAIDRATLQTLMEYWVPGVEITGVHELVGNALVMKGEKRREVGLRGEPLAGLEDSE
;
A
#
# COMPACT_ATOMS: atom_id res chain seq x y z
N ARG A 1 -7.31 -5.68 -5.16
CA ARG A 1 -6.22 -6.68 -5.08
C ARG A 1 -4.99 -5.96 -4.55
N VAL A 2 -4.44 -6.41 -3.42
CA VAL A 2 -3.47 -5.64 -2.62
C VAL A 2 -2.09 -6.30 -2.64
N THR A 3 -1.03 -5.48 -2.66
CA THR A 3 0.32 -5.87 -2.22
C THR A 3 0.77 -4.98 -1.06
N PHE A 4 1.88 -5.30 -0.40
CA PHE A 4 2.33 -4.61 0.82
C PHE A 4 3.75 -4.06 0.68
N HIS A 5 3.92 -2.80 1.07
CA HIS A 5 5.22 -2.19 1.22
C HIS A 5 5.75 -2.38 2.64
N ASP A 6 6.80 -3.19 2.78
CA ASP A 6 7.57 -3.28 4.02
C ASP A 6 8.31 -1.96 4.28
N SER A 7 7.73 -1.10 5.11
CA SER A 7 8.32 0.17 5.53
C SER A 7 9.66 -0.03 6.22
N CYS A 8 10.69 0.73 5.86
CA CYS A 8 12.07 0.54 6.35
C CYS A 8 12.18 0.42 7.87
N ASN A 9 11.53 1.31 8.64
CA ASN A 9 11.59 1.31 10.10
C ASN A 9 10.83 0.12 10.71
N PRO A 10 9.52 -0.09 10.43
CA PRO A 10 8.81 -1.30 10.85
C PRO A 10 9.49 -2.60 10.48
N SER A 11 10.02 -2.68 9.26
CA SER A 11 10.66 -3.87 8.75
C SER A 11 12.04 -4.09 9.38
N ARG A 12 13.04 -3.25 9.07
CA ARG A 12 14.44 -3.48 9.47
C ARG A 12 14.73 -3.17 10.93
N ALA A 13 14.05 -2.19 11.52
CA ALA A 13 14.35 -1.78 12.91
C ALA A 13 13.47 -2.52 13.93
N MET A 14 12.22 -2.84 13.57
CA MET A 14 11.27 -3.46 14.50
C MET A 14 11.02 -4.95 14.21
N GLY A 15 11.41 -5.46 13.04
CA GLY A 15 11.18 -6.86 12.67
C GLY A 15 9.73 -7.19 12.35
N LEU A 16 8.89 -6.18 12.08
CA LEU A 16 7.48 -6.37 11.75
C LEU A 16 7.33 -6.84 10.31
N PHE A 17 7.42 -8.14 10.12
CA PHE A 17 7.24 -8.79 8.82
C PHE A 17 5.88 -9.47 8.74
N GLU A 18 5.58 -10.36 9.67
CA GLU A 18 4.43 -11.25 9.57
C GLU A 18 3.16 -10.64 10.17
N GLU A 19 3.27 -9.74 11.13
CA GLU A 19 2.13 -9.09 11.78
C GLU A 19 1.31 -8.24 10.79
N PRO A 20 1.92 -7.38 9.95
CA PRO A 20 1.16 -6.64 8.92
C PRO A 20 0.52 -7.58 7.91
N ARG A 21 1.22 -8.66 7.52
CA ARG A 21 0.72 -9.66 6.56
C ARG A 21 -0.47 -10.44 7.12
N TYR A 22 -0.39 -10.84 8.39
CA TYR A 22 -1.47 -11.49 9.12
C TYR A 22 -2.72 -10.62 9.11
N VAL A 23 -2.58 -9.33 9.45
CA VAL A 23 -3.70 -8.38 9.43
C VAL A 23 -4.29 -8.28 8.02
N ILE A 24 -3.47 -8.01 7.00
CA ILE A 24 -3.93 -7.82 5.61
C ILE A 24 -4.66 -9.06 5.09
N LYS A 25 -4.14 -10.27 5.34
CA LYS A 25 -4.77 -11.54 4.91
C LYS A 25 -6.13 -11.79 5.56
N ASN A 26 -6.39 -11.23 6.75
CA ASN A 26 -7.68 -11.34 7.42
C ASN A 26 -8.71 -10.30 6.96
N VAL A 27 -8.27 -9.18 6.37
CA VAL A 27 -9.15 -8.07 5.96
C VAL A 27 -9.23 -7.89 4.44
N CYS A 28 -8.44 -8.64 3.67
CA CYS A 28 -8.42 -8.57 2.21
C CYS A 28 -8.38 -9.97 1.59
N ASN A 29 -9.37 -10.26 0.74
CA ASN A 29 -9.49 -11.55 0.05
C ASN A 29 -8.39 -11.82 -0.98
N HIS A 30 -7.68 -10.79 -1.44
CA HIS A 30 -6.71 -10.89 -2.53
C HIS A 30 -5.43 -10.13 -2.20
N PHE A 31 -4.50 -10.82 -1.53
CA PHE A 31 -3.19 -10.31 -1.17
C PHE A 31 -2.09 -11.08 -1.91
N TYR A 32 -1.18 -10.34 -2.52
CA TYR A 32 -0.04 -10.89 -3.27
C TYR A 32 1.26 -10.21 -2.84
N GLU A 33 2.26 -11.01 -2.48
CA GLU A 33 3.59 -10.50 -2.16
C GLU A 33 4.34 -10.06 -3.42
N MET A 34 5.19 -9.06 -3.27
CA MET A 34 6.24 -8.74 -4.23
C MET A 34 7.35 -9.80 -4.20
N PRO A 35 8.27 -9.83 -5.20
CA PRO A 35 9.37 -10.79 -5.21
C PRO A 35 10.15 -10.79 -3.89
N GLU A 36 10.57 -11.98 -3.43
CA GLU A 36 11.18 -12.20 -2.11
C GLU A 36 12.40 -11.30 -1.85
N GLU A 37 13.18 -11.03 -2.88
CA GLU A 37 14.36 -10.15 -2.83
C GLU A 37 14.03 -8.64 -2.70
N THR A 38 12.76 -8.28 -2.55
CA THR A 38 12.28 -6.88 -2.54
C THR A 38 11.37 -6.56 -1.36
N ILE A 39 11.20 -7.50 -0.43
CA ILE A 39 10.33 -7.43 0.74
C ILE A 39 11.11 -7.74 2.02
N ARG A 40 10.48 -7.58 3.18
CA ARG A 40 11.06 -7.79 4.51
C ARG A 40 12.40 -7.07 4.67
N GLU A 41 13.43 -7.71 5.19
CA GLU A 41 14.76 -7.12 5.39
C GLU A 41 15.39 -6.57 4.10
N LYS A 42 15.02 -7.15 2.94
CA LYS A 42 15.48 -6.76 1.60
C LYS A 42 14.60 -5.66 0.97
N THR A 43 13.67 -5.09 1.72
CA THR A 43 12.75 -4.06 1.23
C THR A 43 13.47 -2.86 0.60
N PHE A 44 12.94 -2.38 -0.53
CA PHE A 44 13.32 -1.09 -1.11
C PHE A 44 12.62 0.06 -0.41
N CYS A 45 13.35 1.17 -0.25
CA CYS A 45 12.87 2.41 0.34
C CYS A 45 11.71 3.03 -0.46
N CYS A 46 10.83 3.79 0.21
CA CYS A 46 9.80 4.60 -0.42
C CYS A 46 10.31 5.88 -1.09
N GLY A 47 11.56 6.28 -0.80
CA GLY A 47 12.21 7.48 -1.33
C GLY A 47 12.00 8.75 -0.50
N GLY A 48 11.21 8.71 0.58
CA GLY A 48 10.83 9.91 1.37
C GLY A 48 11.45 10.02 2.77
N GLY A 49 12.20 9.02 3.22
CA GLY A 49 12.88 9.04 4.52
C GLY A 49 14.03 10.04 4.61
N ALA A 50 14.60 10.21 5.81
CA ALA A 50 15.80 11.04 6.05
C ALA A 50 15.72 12.50 5.53
N GLY A 51 14.52 13.09 5.49
CA GLY A 51 14.31 14.46 5.00
C GLY A 51 14.14 14.58 3.48
N LEU A 52 14.14 13.46 2.74
CA LEU A 52 13.96 13.46 1.28
C LEU A 52 12.49 13.60 0.86
N GLY A 53 11.55 13.55 1.80
CA GLY A 53 10.11 13.59 1.50
C GLY A 53 9.55 14.95 1.08
N THR A 54 10.36 16.01 1.01
CA THR A 54 9.90 17.33 0.58
C THR A 54 9.76 17.41 -0.94
N ASP A 55 9.03 18.40 -1.44
CA ASP A 55 8.74 18.53 -2.87
C ASP A 55 9.93 19.07 -3.67
N GLU A 56 10.85 19.79 -3.03
CA GLU A 56 12.11 20.23 -3.63
C GLU A 56 13.02 19.05 -4.02
N ASN A 57 12.80 17.89 -3.39
CA ASN A 57 13.58 16.66 -3.63
C ASN A 57 12.89 15.69 -4.61
N MET A 58 11.90 16.14 -5.39
CA MET A 58 11.08 15.26 -6.23
C MET A 58 11.89 14.37 -7.19
N GLU A 59 12.91 14.90 -7.86
CA GLU A 59 13.77 14.10 -8.76
C GLU A 59 14.45 12.95 -8.01
N MET A 60 14.99 13.22 -6.81
CA MET A 60 15.62 12.22 -5.97
C MET A 60 14.61 11.18 -5.48
N ARG A 61 13.42 11.62 -5.04
CA ARG A 61 12.32 10.73 -4.61
C ARG A 61 11.93 9.76 -5.72
N LEU A 62 11.70 10.27 -6.93
CA LEU A 62 11.28 9.45 -8.07
C LEU A 62 12.36 8.46 -8.50
N ARG A 63 13.63 8.89 -8.53
CA ARG A 63 14.76 8.00 -8.86
C ARG A 63 14.99 6.93 -7.79
N GLY A 64 15.02 7.33 -6.52
CA GLY A 64 15.22 6.42 -5.39
C GLY A 64 14.08 5.42 -5.21
N GLY A 65 12.86 5.79 -5.61
CA GLY A 65 11.69 4.92 -5.58
C GLY A 65 11.55 3.96 -6.77
N LEU A 66 12.34 4.12 -7.84
CA LEU A 66 12.24 3.27 -9.03
C LEU A 66 12.35 1.76 -8.73
N PRO A 67 13.30 1.27 -7.89
CA PRO A 67 13.36 -0.16 -7.55
C PRO A 67 12.07 -0.68 -6.90
N ARG A 68 11.41 0.15 -6.06
CA ARG A 68 10.10 -0.18 -5.47
C ARG A 68 9.03 -0.23 -6.56
N ALA A 69 9.00 0.74 -7.47
CA ALA A 69 8.06 0.76 -8.57
C ALA A 69 8.17 -0.51 -9.44
N MET A 70 9.39 -0.96 -9.76
CA MET A 70 9.60 -2.20 -10.53
C MET A 70 9.04 -3.44 -9.81
N ALA A 71 9.22 -3.54 -8.49
CA ALA A 71 8.65 -4.63 -7.70
C ALA A 71 7.11 -4.62 -7.73
N VAL A 72 6.50 -3.43 -7.70
CA VAL A 72 5.04 -3.27 -7.80
C VAL A 72 4.55 -3.60 -9.22
N THR A 73 5.25 -3.16 -10.26
CA THR A 73 4.93 -3.49 -11.66
C THR A 73 4.88 -5.00 -11.86
N HIS A 74 5.83 -5.75 -11.30
CA HIS A 74 5.84 -7.21 -11.40
C HIS A 74 4.55 -7.85 -10.89
N VAL A 75 4.05 -7.44 -9.71
CA VAL A 75 2.82 -8.01 -9.13
C VAL A 75 1.56 -7.43 -9.76
N ARG A 76 1.61 -6.20 -10.27
CA ARG A 76 0.52 -5.63 -11.07
C ARG A 76 0.30 -6.45 -12.34
N GLU A 77 1.37 -6.72 -13.09
CA GLU A 77 1.28 -7.48 -14.35
C GLU A 77 0.88 -8.94 -14.11
N LYS A 78 1.44 -9.58 -13.08
CA LYS A 78 1.21 -10.99 -12.79
C LYS A 78 -0.14 -11.28 -12.13
N HIS A 79 -0.60 -10.39 -11.25
CA HIS A 79 -1.75 -10.64 -10.38
C HIS A 79 -2.85 -9.57 -10.47
N GLY A 80 -2.67 -8.53 -11.28
CA GLY A 80 -3.62 -7.42 -11.37
C GLY A 80 -3.72 -6.62 -10.07
N VAL A 81 -2.61 -6.52 -9.31
CA VAL A 81 -2.57 -5.67 -8.12
C VAL A 81 -2.86 -4.21 -8.50
N ASN A 82 -3.78 -3.58 -7.77
CA ASN A 82 -4.21 -2.20 -7.98
C ASN A 82 -4.13 -1.34 -6.71
N ARG A 83 -3.61 -1.91 -5.63
CA ARG A 83 -3.42 -1.23 -4.34
C ARG A 83 -2.08 -1.64 -3.74
N LEU A 84 -1.29 -0.65 -3.33
CA LEU A 84 -0.09 -0.83 -2.50
C LEU A 84 -0.41 -0.37 -1.08
N ALA A 85 -0.47 -1.33 -0.15
CA ALA A 85 -0.74 -1.07 1.25
C ALA A 85 0.52 -0.66 2.01
N CYS A 86 0.40 0.37 2.83
CA CYS A 86 1.48 0.92 3.64
C CYS A 86 1.06 0.99 5.11
N ILE A 87 2.00 0.71 6.02
CA ILE A 87 1.79 0.89 7.46
C ILE A 87 2.34 2.24 7.97
N CYS A 88 3.37 2.78 7.30
CA CYS A 88 3.98 4.07 7.61
C CYS A 88 3.26 5.23 6.92
N ALA A 89 3.08 6.34 7.64
CA ALA A 89 2.45 7.55 7.10
C ALA A 89 3.30 8.24 6.02
N ILE A 90 4.63 8.25 6.16
CA ILE A 90 5.55 8.83 5.18
C ILE A 90 5.46 8.07 3.86
N ASP A 91 5.38 6.75 3.93
CA ASP A 91 5.26 5.90 2.76
C ASP A 91 3.94 6.18 2.04
N ARG A 92 2.83 6.36 2.78
CA ARG A 92 1.55 6.74 2.18
C ARG A 92 1.61 8.06 1.43
N ALA A 93 2.26 9.08 2.00
CA ALA A 93 2.39 10.38 1.37
C ALA A 93 3.36 10.36 0.16
N THR A 94 4.48 9.63 0.29
CA THR A 94 5.54 9.64 -0.73
C THR A 94 5.19 8.76 -1.92
N LEU A 95 4.62 7.57 -1.68
CA LEU A 95 4.40 6.58 -2.72
C LEU A 95 3.23 6.95 -3.66
N GLN A 96 2.37 7.90 -3.28
CA GLN A 96 1.26 8.35 -4.14
C GLN A 96 1.79 8.88 -5.48
N THR A 97 2.57 9.94 -5.44
CA THR A 97 3.19 10.53 -6.64
C THR A 97 4.13 9.54 -7.33
N LEU A 98 4.84 8.70 -6.57
CA LEU A 98 5.75 7.69 -7.15
C LEU A 98 5.00 6.65 -7.99
N MET A 99 3.88 6.12 -7.50
CA MET A 99 3.09 5.13 -8.24
C MET A 99 2.33 5.77 -9.38
N GLU A 100 1.80 6.99 -9.22
CA GLU A 100 1.20 7.74 -10.33
C GLU A 100 2.17 7.92 -11.50
N TYR A 101 3.44 8.21 -11.20
CA TYR A 101 4.47 8.39 -12.21
C TYR A 101 4.93 7.07 -12.85
N TRP A 102 5.31 6.07 -12.04
CA TRP A 102 5.95 4.86 -12.56
C TRP A 102 5.00 3.69 -12.84
N VAL A 103 3.90 3.57 -12.10
CA VAL A 103 3.00 2.41 -12.13
C VAL A 103 1.53 2.86 -12.11
N PRO A 104 1.08 3.65 -13.12
CA PRO A 104 -0.26 4.21 -13.13
C PRO A 104 -1.35 3.11 -13.03
N GLY A 105 -2.37 3.39 -12.24
CA GLY A 105 -3.45 2.46 -11.89
C GLY A 105 -3.20 1.63 -10.62
N VAL A 106 -2.05 1.81 -9.95
CA VAL A 106 -1.84 1.31 -8.58
C VAL A 106 -1.97 2.46 -7.60
N GLU A 107 -3.01 2.43 -6.77
CA GLU A 107 -3.22 3.45 -5.74
C GLU A 107 -2.63 3.04 -4.39
N ILE A 108 -2.41 4.03 -3.52
CA ILE A 108 -1.86 3.81 -2.19
C ILE A 108 -2.97 3.75 -1.14
N THR A 109 -2.92 2.71 -0.31
CA THR A 109 -3.85 2.51 0.82
C THR A 109 -3.09 2.29 2.13
N GLY A 110 -3.75 2.53 3.27
CA GLY A 110 -3.20 2.20 4.58
C GLY A 110 -3.59 0.79 5.04
N VAL A 111 -2.70 0.08 5.75
CA VAL A 111 -3.09 -1.17 6.43
C VAL A 111 -4.26 -0.91 7.40
N HIS A 112 -4.21 0.20 8.15
CA HIS A 112 -5.27 0.62 9.06
C HIS A 112 -6.58 0.98 8.34
N GLU A 113 -6.49 1.50 7.11
CA GLU A 113 -7.64 1.81 6.28
C GLU A 113 -8.34 0.54 5.80
N LEU A 114 -7.57 -0.48 5.38
CA LEU A 114 -8.10 -1.80 5.04
C LEU A 114 -8.83 -2.42 6.23
N VAL A 115 -8.26 -2.33 7.43
CA VAL A 115 -8.92 -2.79 8.66
C VAL A 115 -10.22 -2.03 8.89
N GLY A 116 -10.18 -0.69 8.85
CA GLY A 116 -11.37 0.14 9.06
C GLY A 116 -12.51 -0.17 8.10
N ASN A 117 -12.19 -0.43 6.83
CA ASN A 117 -13.17 -0.84 5.82
C ASN A 117 -13.74 -2.25 6.06
N ALA A 118 -12.96 -3.16 6.64
CA ALA A 118 -13.39 -4.53 6.92
C ALA A 118 -14.14 -4.71 8.25
N LEU A 119 -14.07 -3.74 9.16
CA LEU A 119 -14.75 -3.82 10.45
C LEU A 119 -16.27 -3.83 10.30
N VAL A 120 -16.89 -4.89 10.83
CA VAL A 120 -18.34 -5.01 11.00
C VAL A 120 -18.69 -4.80 12.46
N MET A 121 -19.44 -3.74 12.77
CA MET A 121 -19.70 -3.29 14.13
C MET A 121 -21.16 -3.56 14.53
N LYS A 122 -21.38 -4.02 15.76
CA LYS A 122 -22.73 -4.29 16.28
C LYS A 122 -23.56 -3.00 16.29
N GLY A 123 -24.69 -3.01 15.60
CA GLY A 123 -25.61 -1.87 15.53
C GLY A 123 -25.21 -0.79 14.53
N GLU A 124 -24.21 -1.04 13.67
CA GLU A 124 -23.91 -0.10 12.60
C GLU A 124 -25.02 -0.05 11.55
N LYS A 125 -25.14 1.11 10.90
CA LYS A 125 -25.97 1.24 9.70
C LYS A 125 -25.29 0.50 8.55
N ARG A 126 -26.09 0.01 7.59
CA ARG A 126 -25.54 -0.54 6.35
C ARG A 126 -24.57 0.46 5.75
N ARG A 127 -23.33 0.04 5.60
CA ARG A 127 -22.28 0.87 5.01
C ARG A 127 -22.35 0.72 3.50
N GLU A 128 -22.42 1.85 2.81
CA GLU A 128 -22.49 1.90 1.34
C GLU A 128 -21.15 2.31 0.73
N VAL A 129 -20.36 3.08 1.49
CA VAL A 129 -19.06 3.60 1.05
C VAL A 129 -17.93 3.24 2.02
N GLY A 130 -16.72 3.14 1.49
CA GLY A 130 -15.49 2.99 2.26
C GLY A 130 -15.05 4.28 2.95
N LEU A 131 -13.94 4.21 3.69
CA LEU A 131 -13.34 5.34 4.39
C LEU A 131 -12.86 6.48 3.45
N ARG A 132 -12.75 6.25 2.14
CA ARG A 132 -12.44 7.31 1.16
C ARG A 132 -13.68 7.80 0.40
N GLY A 133 -14.88 7.37 0.80
CA GLY A 133 -16.14 7.76 0.18
C GLY A 133 -16.43 7.05 -1.15
N GLU A 134 -15.64 6.05 -1.51
CA GLU A 134 -15.87 5.18 -2.66
C GLU A 134 -16.94 4.13 -2.36
N PRO A 135 -17.81 3.75 -3.33
CA PRO A 135 -18.75 2.65 -3.14
C PRO A 135 -18.03 1.36 -2.72
N LEU A 136 -18.60 0.62 -1.77
CA LEU A 136 -18.08 -0.70 -1.42
C LEU A 136 -18.32 -1.70 -2.57
N ALA A 137 -17.42 -2.67 -2.70
CA ALA A 137 -17.51 -3.70 -3.75
C ALA A 137 -18.89 -4.38 -3.75
N GLY A 138 -19.55 -4.39 -4.91
CA GLY A 138 -20.92 -4.90 -5.07
C GLY A 138 -22.03 -3.86 -4.87
N LEU A 139 -21.69 -2.60 -4.58
CA LEU A 139 -22.60 -1.44 -4.55
C LEU A 139 -22.23 -0.39 -5.61
N GLU A 140 -21.39 -0.77 -6.57
CA GLU A 140 -20.89 0.09 -7.65
C GLU A 140 -22.00 0.48 -8.64
N ASP A 141 -23.05 -0.34 -8.76
CA ASP A 141 -24.18 -0.18 -9.69
C ASP A 141 -25.52 0.11 -9.00
N SER A 142 -25.55 0.47 -7.71
CA SER A 142 -26.81 0.64 -6.96
C SER A 142 -27.48 2.03 -7.10
N GLU A 143 -27.35 2.67 -8.26
CA GLU A 143 -28.08 3.91 -8.62
C GLU A 143 -29.47 3.63 -9.20
#